data_AF-A0A087AIZ0-F1
#
_entry.id   AF-A0A087AIZ0-F1
#
_cell.length_a   1.000
_cell.length_b   1.000
_cell.length_c   1.000
_cell.angle_alpha   90.00
_cell.angle_beta   90.00
_cell.angle_gamma   90.00
#
_symmetry.space_group_name_H-M   'P 1'
#
loop_
_entity.id
_entity.type
_entity.pdbx_description
1 polymer ?
#
loop_
_entity_poly.entity_id
_entity_poly.type
_entity_poly.pdbx_seq_one_letter_code
_entity_poly.pdbx_strand_id
1 'polypeptide(L)'
;MAKGKQAKPRHPIDIDEAKDTLRRFVVRARRVAAHSMVKDQSVLKYVNPTFTIQRREGEPIRLKYHMPDQEVFESLAARTRPCILEREPVYLDKVFRSVTMCLGARKMSETAQKCFDECKAHFAHLRDKDGGTSYSIQMFDTNDVPQGEPMSDLLIGEAWLYSDLVHTDPQGRKAEATALSYRDRYYAGTSFFSQLSIIIVNMLNLITALNRDFGFGIDPKAWEEQVVAADEDSERVAENMYMLPQGTQIPDGVRPKDMPNAVDVSSMTETAWALNPQQRATIILCKADGQLVDRFHGIYSWNDDKMTLLVGDTFICELGIGQQAALPAGFKEIEVTRRVFKGDPTMTTKVWDAVKRADLMIGVIPRKEGTAYVIVPFRENQVHVENGRMLVRSAVEEDHPTGGTSM
;
A
#
# COMPACT_ATOMS: atom_id res chain seq x y z
N MET A 1 -33.77 -42.19 19.80
CA MET A 1 -32.33 -42.26 20.12
C MET A 1 -31.65 -41.00 19.63
N ALA A 2 -31.42 -40.03 20.52
CA ALA A 2 -30.73 -38.79 20.18
C ALA A 2 -29.22 -39.05 20.12
N LYS A 3 -28.60 -38.88 18.95
CA LYS A 3 -27.13 -38.82 18.84
C LYS A 3 -26.67 -37.58 19.60
N GLY A 4 -26.11 -37.78 20.80
CA GLY A 4 -25.41 -36.73 21.53
C GLY A 4 -24.32 -36.16 20.63
N LYS A 5 -24.45 -34.87 20.28
CA LYS A 5 -23.35 -34.10 19.69
C LYS A 5 -22.21 -34.13 20.70
N GLN A 6 -21.20 -34.96 20.46
CA GLN A 6 -19.92 -34.81 21.15
C GLN A 6 -19.46 -33.37 20.95
N ALA A 7 -19.32 -32.63 22.06
CA ALA A 7 -18.80 -31.28 22.04
C ALA A 7 -17.39 -31.33 21.43
N LYS A 8 -17.20 -30.71 20.26
CA LYS A 8 -15.87 -30.61 19.64
C LYS A 8 -14.91 -29.98 20.66
N PRO A 9 -13.69 -30.52 20.83
CA PRO A 9 -12.72 -29.94 21.75
C PRO A 9 -12.49 -28.47 21.38
N ARG A 10 -12.60 -27.58 22.38
CA ARG A 10 -12.20 -26.19 22.23
C ARG A 10 -10.67 -26.16 22.21
N HIS A 11 -10.08 -26.23 21.01
CA HIS A 11 -8.64 -26.05 20.74
C HIS A 11 -8.03 -24.93 21.59
N PRO A 12 -6.73 -24.98 21.92
CA PRO A 12 -5.72 -25.95 21.46
C PRO A 12 -5.77 -27.32 22.16
N ILE A 13 -5.37 -28.38 21.45
CA ILE A 13 -5.30 -29.77 21.94
C ILE A 13 -3.89 -30.12 22.44
N ASP A 14 -2.85 -29.52 21.85
CA ASP A 14 -1.45 -29.74 22.20
C ASP A 14 -0.65 -28.43 22.28
N ILE A 15 0.64 -28.57 22.61
CA ILE A 15 1.55 -27.42 22.80
C ILE A 15 1.86 -26.69 21.49
N ASP A 16 1.83 -27.38 20.35
CA ASP A 16 2.16 -26.79 19.05
C ASP A 16 0.98 -25.97 18.51
N GLU A 17 -0.25 -26.48 18.66
CA GLU A 17 -1.47 -25.69 18.43
C GLU A 17 -1.56 -24.48 19.38
N ALA A 18 -1.14 -24.63 20.63
CA ALA A 18 -1.09 -23.52 21.59
C ALA A 18 -0.11 -22.43 21.12
N LYS A 19 1.10 -22.82 20.68
CA LYS A 19 2.08 -21.89 20.11
C LYS A 19 1.59 -21.21 18.84
N ASP A 20 0.95 -21.95 17.92
CA ASP A 20 0.36 -21.35 16.71
C ASP A 20 -0.76 -20.36 17.06
N THR A 21 -1.60 -20.69 18.03
CA THR A 21 -2.63 -19.78 18.55
C THR A 21 -2.01 -18.50 19.09
N LEU A 22 -0.97 -18.59 19.92
CA LEU A 22 -0.27 -17.41 20.46
C LEU A 22 0.42 -16.61 19.36
N ARG A 23 1.09 -17.26 18.38
CA ARG A 23 1.69 -16.62 17.21
C ARG A 23 0.68 -15.77 16.45
N ARG A 24 -0.46 -16.36 16.07
CA ARG A 24 -1.53 -15.66 15.35
C ARG A 24 -2.14 -14.54 16.18
N PHE A 25 -2.33 -14.77 17.48
CA PHE A 25 -2.84 -13.76 18.39
C PHE A 25 -1.90 -12.56 18.47
N VAL A 26 -0.59 -12.76 18.58
CA VAL A 26 0.42 -11.69 18.62
C VAL A 26 0.31 -10.80 17.39
N VAL A 27 0.29 -11.37 16.19
CA VAL A 27 0.15 -10.60 14.94
C VAL A 27 -1.18 -9.82 14.94
N ARG A 28 -2.28 -10.47 15.33
CA ARG A 28 -3.60 -9.81 15.34
C ARG A 28 -3.69 -8.71 16.39
N ALA A 29 -3.17 -8.93 17.58
CA ALA A 29 -3.20 -7.97 18.67
C ALA A 29 -2.29 -6.78 18.37
N ARG A 30 -1.15 -6.98 17.69
CA ARG A 30 -0.33 -5.88 17.17
C ARG A 30 -1.10 -5.00 16.17
N ARG A 31 -1.97 -5.58 15.32
CA ARG A 31 -2.89 -4.79 14.46
C ARG A 31 -3.89 -3.97 15.25
N VAL A 32 -4.41 -4.50 16.37
CA VAL A 32 -5.30 -3.76 17.28
C VAL A 32 -4.52 -2.63 17.98
N ALA A 33 -3.33 -2.93 18.51
CA ALA A 33 -2.46 -1.96 19.19
C ALA A 33 -2.04 -0.81 18.26
N ALA A 34 -1.88 -1.07 16.97
CA ALA A 34 -1.51 -0.06 15.98
C ALA A 34 -2.69 0.82 15.50
N HIS A 35 -3.92 0.52 15.91
CA HIS A 35 -5.08 1.35 15.59
C HIS A 35 -4.97 2.75 16.21
N SER A 36 -5.39 3.79 15.49
CA SER A 36 -5.25 5.20 15.92
C SER A 36 -5.81 5.43 17.33
N MET A 37 -7.05 4.97 17.60
CA MET A 37 -7.71 5.14 18.90
C MET A 37 -7.04 4.39 20.07
N VAL A 38 -6.28 3.34 19.76
CA VAL A 38 -5.56 2.56 20.76
C VAL A 38 -4.19 3.21 21.01
N LYS A 39 -3.52 3.65 19.95
CA LYS A 39 -2.24 4.38 20.02
C LYS A 39 -2.37 5.68 20.81
N ASP A 40 -3.43 6.46 20.58
CA ASP A 40 -3.67 7.74 21.25
C ASP A 40 -4.44 7.60 22.58
N GLN A 41 -4.78 6.37 22.98
CA GLN A 41 -5.54 6.04 24.18
C GLN A 41 -6.95 6.65 24.25
N SER A 42 -7.48 7.21 23.16
CA SER A 42 -8.83 7.78 23.12
C SER A 42 -9.91 6.74 23.39
N VAL A 43 -9.63 5.45 23.13
CA VAL A 43 -10.52 4.33 23.45
C VAL A 43 -10.93 4.27 24.93
N LEU A 44 -10.08 4.75 25.85
CA LEU A 44 -10.38 4.78 27.29
C LEU A 44 -11.60 5.64 27.62
N LYS A 45 -11.88 6.67 26.82
CA LYS A 45 -13.03 7.58 27.01
C LYS A 45 -14.38 6.87 26.82
N TYR A 46 -14.39 5.76 26.09
CA TYR A 46 -15.60 5.08 25.67
C TYR A 46 -15.84 3.77 26.41
N VAL A 47 -14.89 3.31 27.23
CA VAL A 47 -15.02 2.12 28.10
C VAL A 47 -16.23 2.22 29.02
N ASN A 48 -16.45 3.40 29.58
CA ASN A 48 -17.60 3.71 30.41
C ASN A 48 -18.49 4.66 29.59
N PRO A 49 -19.65 4.19 29.11
CA PRO A 49 -20.51 5.02 28.27
C PRO A 49 -21.02 6.23 29.06
N THR A 50 -20.83 7.44 28.50
CA THR A 50 -21.31 8.70 29.10
C THR A 50 -22.22 9.46 28.14
N PHE A 51 -23.15 10.23 28.71
CA PHE A 51 -24.01 11.15 27.98
C PHE A 51 -24.32 12.37 28.85
N THR A 52 -24.65 13.50 28.22
CA THR A 52 -25.09 14.70 28.93
C THR A 52 -26.60 14.82 28.85
N ILE A 53 -27.23 15.15 29.97
CA ILE A 53 -28.65 15.49 30.05
C ILE A 53 -28.78 17.01 30.02
N GLN A 54 -29.48 17.54 29.03
CA GLN A 54 -29.83 18.96 28.96
C GLN A 54 -31.32 19.12 29.31
N ARG A 55 -31.58 19.90 30.35
CA ARG A 55 -32.94 20.25 30.79
C ARG A 55 -33.15 21.76 30.59
N ARG A 56 -34.23 22.13 29.93
CA ARG A 56 -34.74 23.50 29.86
C ARG A 56 -36.20 23.47 30.32
N GLU A 57 -36.61 24.47 31.07
CA GLU A 57 -37.97 24.56 31.59
C GLU A 57 -38.98 24.60 30.44
N GLY A 58 -40.01 23.74 30.50
CA GLY A 58 -41.00 23.59 29.43
C GLY A 58 -40.53 22.85 28.18
N GLU A 59 -39.26 22.45 28.06
CA GLU A 59 -38.76 21.63 26.94
C GLU A 59 -38.57 20.15 27.32
N PRO A 60 -38.70 19.22 26.36
CA PRO A 60 -38.30 17.83 26.55
C PRO A 60 -36.84 17.69 26.96
N ILE A 61 -36.54 16.66 27.76
CA ILE A 61 -35.16 16.30 28.12
C ILE A 61 -34.39 15.93 26.84
N ARG A 62 -33.21 16.53 26.63
CA ARG A 62 -32.32 16.18 25.52
C ARG A 62 -31.12 15.40 26.04
N LEU A 63 -30.86 14.25 25.43
CA LEU A 63 -29.69 13.41 25.72
C LEU A 63 -28.64 13.62 24.63
N LYS A 64 -27.41 13.97 25.02
CA LYS A 64 -26.25 14.06 24.12
C LYS A 64 -25.27 12.92 24.42
N TYR A 65 -25.31 11.88 23.60
CA TYR A 65 -24.39 10.74 23.67
C TYR A 65 -22.97 11.15 23.26
N HIS A 66 -21.97 10.66 23.99
CA HIS A 66 -20.57 10.88 23.69
C HIS A 66 -20.04 9.66 22.94
N MET A 67 -19.84 9.81 21.63
CA MET A 67 -19.44 8.73 20.72
C MET A 67 -18.19 9.12 19.93
N PRO A 68 -17.36 8.15 19.50
CA PRO A 68 -16.26 8.40 18.60
C PRO A 68 -16.75 8.62 17.17
N ASP A 69 -15.82 9.06 16.31
CA ASP A 69 -16.00 8.99 14.86
C ASP A 69 -16.34 7.56 14.44
N GLN A 70 -17.37 7.43 13.60
CA GLN A 70 -17.94 6.14 13.26
C GLN A 70 -17.01 5.29 12.40
N GLU A 71 -16.45 5.85 11.33
CA GLU A 71 -15.58 5.09 10.41
C GLU A 71 -14.33 4.60 11.14
N VAL A 72 -13.74 5.47 11.96
CA VAL A 72 -12.58 5.12 12.79
C VAL A 72 -12.95 4.01 13.79
N PHE A 73 -14.11 4.08 14.44
CA PHE A 73 -14.52 3.10 15.44
C PHE A 73 -14.92 1.74 14.83
N GLU A 74 -15.62 1.73 13.70
CA GLU A 74 -15.93 0.51 12.94
C GLU A 74 -14.64 -0.21 12.52
N SER A 75 -13.62 0.55 12.14
CA SER A 75 -12.28 0.03 11.85
C SER A 75 -11.66 -0.69 13.06
N LEU A 76 -11.84 -0.18 14.28
CA LEU A 76 -11.40 -0.83 15.52
C LEU A 76 -12.21 -2.10 15.81
N ALA A 77 -13.53 -2.03 15.70
CA ALA A 77 -14.43 -3.17 15.92
C ALA A 77 -14.10 -4.33 14.96
N ALA A 78 -13.88 -4.03 13.68
CA ALA A 78 -13.46 -5.02 12.69
C ALA A 78 -12.11 -5.67 13.06
N ARG A 79 -11.15 -4.90 13.59
CA ARG A 79 -9.84 -5.42 14.05
C ARG A 79 -9.97 -6.34 15.27
N THR A 80 -10.87 -6.06 16.20
CA THR A 80 -11.02 -6.85 17.43
C THR A 80 -11.91 -8.09 17.25
N ARG A 81 -12.86 -8.08 16.31
CA ARG A 81 -13.86 -9.15 16.07
C ARG A 81 -13.32 -10.59 16.06
N PRO A 82 -12.19 -10.94 15.43
CA PRO A 82 -11.73 -12.33 15.44
C PRO A 82 -11.44 -12.87 16.85
N CYS A 83 -11.17 -11.99 17.82
CA CYS A 83 -10.88 -12.37 19.20
C CYS A 83 -12.12 -12.82 19.99
N ILE A 84 -13.34 -12.61 19.47
CA ILE A 84 -14.60 -13.00 20.14
C ILE A 84 -15.36 -14.13 19.44
N LEU A 85 -14.90 -14.56 18.26
CA LEU A 85 -15.54 -15.60 17.47
C LEU A 85 -14.97 -16.98 17.81
N GLU A 86 -15.77 -17.88 18.38
CA GLU A 86 -15.29 -19.21 18.81
C GLU A 86 -14.60 -20.04 17.72
N ARG A 87 -14.99 -19.84 16.45
CA ARG A 87 -14.42 -20.55 15.30
C ARG A 87 -13.05 -20.04 14.90
N GLU A 88 -12.72 -18.79 15.22
CA GLU A 88 -11.46 -18.18 14.86
C GLU A 88 -10.30 -18.79 15.67
N PRO A 89 -9.10 -18.94 15.08
CA PRO A 89 -7.92 -19.43 15.81
C PRO A 89 -7.57 -18.54 17.00
N VAL A 90 -7.76 -17.22 16.87
CA VAL A 90 -7.36 -16.21 17.86
C VAL A 90 -8.46 -15.86 18.87
N TYR A 91 -9.48 -16.70 18.99
CA TYR A 91 -10.53 -16.54 19.99
C TYR A 91 -9.93 -16.48 21.41
N LEU A 92 -10.31 -15.49 22.22
CA LEU A 92 -9.64 -15.21 23.51
C LEU A 92 -9.66 -16.40 24.48
N ASP A 93 -10.72 -17.21 24.54
CA ASP A 93 -10.69 -18.43 25.38
C ASP A 93 -9.60 -19.42 24.92
N LYS A 94 -9.31 -19.50 23.62
CA LYS A 94 -8.23 -20.34 23.10
C LYS A 94 -6.88 -19.75 23.45
N VAL A 95 -6.75 -18.42 23.39
CA VAL A 95 -5.54 -17.69 23.80
C VAL A 95 -5.25 -17.91 25.29
N PHE A 96 -6.25 -17.75 26.18
CA PHE A 96 -6.09 -18.01 27.61
C PHE A 96 -5.65 -19.45 27.88
N ARG A 97 -6.27 -20.45 27.21
CA ARG A 97 -5.85 -21.85 27.32
C ARG A 97 -4.41 -22.05 26.84
N SER A 98 -4.04 -21.42 25.73
CA SER A 98 -2.72 -21.51 25.13
C SER A 98 -1.64 -20.96 26.06
N VAL A 99 -1.91 -19.84 26.75
CA VAL A 99 -1.00 -19.29 27.78
C VAL A 99 -0.81 -20.30 28.90
N THR A 100 -1.89 -20.87 29.46
CA THR A 100 -1.80 -21.87 30.53
C THR A 100 -1.03 -23.12 30.09
N MET A 101 -1.29 -23.61 28.88
CA MET A 101 -0.58 -24.78 28.33
C MET A 101 0.90 -24.50 28.10
N CYS A 102 1.25 -23.35 27.55
CA CYS A 102 2.65 -22.95 27.35
C CYS A 102 3.37 -22.75 28.66
N LEU A 103 2.69 -22.23 29.69
CA LEU A 103 3.27 -22.06 31.01
C LEU A 103 3.57 -23.41 31.69
N GLY A 104 2.67 -24.40 31.53
CA GLY A 104 2.81 -25.72 32.14
C GLY A 104 2.76 -25.65 33.67
N ALA A 105 3.72 -26.29 34.35
CA ALA A 105 3.82 -26.25 35.82
C ALA A 105 4.49 -24.99 36.37
N ARG A 106 4.97 -24.09 35.50
CA ARG A 106 5.67 -22.86 35.91
C ARG A 106 4.67 -21.86 36.46
N LYS A 107 5.13 -20.97 37.33
CA LYS A 107 4.30 -19.90 37.92
C LYS A 107 4.72 -18.57 37.36
N MET A 108 3.73 -17.79 36.92
CA MET A 108 3.94 -16.37 36.61
C MET A 108 4.05 -15.56 37.90
N SER A 109 4.57 -14.33 37.80
CA SER A 109 4.59 -13.40 38.95
C SER A 109 3.16 -13.07 39.41
N GLU A 110 3.00 -12.63 40.66
CA GLU A 110 1.68 -12.24 41.19
C GLU A 110 1.01 -11.15 40.35
N THR A 111 1.77 -10.16 39.89
CA THR A 111 1.27 -9.10 39.00
C THR A 111 0.82 -9.65 37.66
N ALA A 112 1.58 -10.57 37.05
CA ALA A 112 1.21 -11.20 35.79
C ALA A 112 -0.04 -12.08 35.95
N GLN A 113 -0.14 -12.82 37.06
CA GLN A 113 -1.29 -13.66 37.40
C GLN A 113 -2.55 -12.81 37.55
N LYS A 114 -2.46 -11.72 38.32
CA LYS A 114 -3.56 -10.77 38.49
C LYS A 114 -4.02 -10.20 37.13
N CYS A 115 -3.09 -9.75 36.29
CA CYS A 115 -3.42 -9.24 34.96
C CYS A 115 -4.10 -10.30 34.07
N PHE A 116 -3.61 -11.55 34.10
CA PHE A 116 -4.20 -12.66 33.37
C PHE A 116 -5.63 -12.97 33.82
N ASP A 117 -5.86 -13.01 35.13
CA ASP A 117 -7.16 -13.29 35.72
C ASP A 117 -8.16 -12.15 35.48
N GLU A 118 -7.71 -10.89 35.57
CA GLU A 118 -8.52 -9.72 35.21
C GLU A 118 -8.93 -9.74 33.73
N CYS A 119 -8.01 -10.06 32.81
CA CYS A 119 -8.33 -10.19 31.40
C CYS A 119 -9.39 -11.28 31.14
N LYS A 120 -9.27 -12.43 31.83
CA LYS A 120 -10.27 -13.50 31.74
C LYS A 120 -11.62 -13.08 32.31
N ALA A 121 -11.62 -12.43 33.46
CA ALA A 121 -12.85 -11.96 34.12
C ALA A 121 -13.58 -10.92 33.27
N HIS A 122 -12.87 -9.90 32.76
CA HIS A 122 -13.46 -8.89 31.88
C HIS A 122 -13.95 -9.50 30.56
N PHE A 123 -13.23 -10.48 29.99
CA PHE A 123 -13.71 -11.16 28.79
C PHE A 123 -14.98 -11.99 29.04
N ALA A 124 -15.04 -12.69 30.18
CA ALA A 124 -16.23 -13.42 30.59
C ALA A 124 -17.41 -12.46 30.79
N HIS A 125 -17.18 -11.30 31.41
CA HIS A 125 -18.17 -10.24 31.58
C HIS A 125 -18.75 -9.76 30.25
N LEU A 126 -17.90 -9.44 29.27
CA LEU A 126 -18.36 -9.03 27.93
C LEU A 126 -19.24 -10.08 27.24
N ARG A 127 -19.09 -11.37 27.59
CA ARG A 127 -19.90 -12.45 27.04
C ARG A 127 -21.23 -12.65 27.76
N ASP A 128 -21.37 -12.15 28.97
CA ASP A 128 -22.62 -12.21 29.72
C ASP A 128 -23.61 -11.19 29.16
N LYS A 129 -24.47 -11.64 28.25
CA LYS A 129 -25.45 -10.79 27.57
C LYS A 129 -26.65 -10.45 28.45
N ASP A 130 -26.79 -11.14 29.57
CA ASP A 130 -27.89 -10.97 30.51
C ASP A 130 -27.47 -10.11 31.71
N GLY A 131 -26.19 -10.15 32.09
CA GLY A 131 -25.61 -9.42 33.23
C GLY A 131 -24.99 -8.06 32.94
N GLY A 132 -25.21 -7.46 31.76
CA GLY A 132 -24.58 -6.18 31.37
C GLY A 132 -24.74 -5.08 32.44
N THR A 133 -23.63 -4.40 32.74
CA THR A 133 -23.47 -3.61 33.99
C THR A 133 -23.65 -2.11 33.82
N SER A 134 -23.70 -1.59 32.58
CA SER A 134 -23.73 -0.14 32.39
C SER A 134 -25.15 0.42 32.34
N TYR A 135 -26.02 -0.17 31.53
CA TYR A 135 -27.43 0.20 31.43
C TYR A 135 -28.23 -0.87 30.68
N SER A 136 -29.55 -0.77 30.76
CA SER A 136 -30.48 -1.56 29.94
C SER A 136 -31.52 -0.66 29.28
N ILE A 137 -32.04 -1.10 28.12
CA ILE A 137 -33.15 -0.42 27.43
C ILE A 137 -34.37 -1.35 27.43
N GLN A 138 -35.51 -0.83 27.88
CA GLN A 138 -36.83 -1.47 27.80
C GLN A 138 -37.71 -0.64 26.87
N MET A 139 -38.33 -1.29 25.89
CA MET A 139 -39.33 -0.67 25.02
C MET A 139 -40.72 -0.89 25.61
N PHE A 140 -41.63 0.06 25.38
CA PHE A 140 -43.03 0.02 25.79
C PHE A 140 -43.90 0.33 24.57
N ASP A 141 -45.08 -0.28 24.51
CA ASP A 141 -46.09 0.06 23.50
C ASP A 141 -46.84 1.35 23.86
N THR A 142 -47.85 1.72 23.06
CA THR A 142 -48.67 2.93 23.30
C THR A 142 -49.54 2.86 24.55
N ASN A 143 -49.67 1.68 25.17
CA ASN A 143 -50.44 1.44 26.38
C ASN A 143 -49.53 1.23 27.61
N ASP A 144 -48.25 1.62 27.52
CA ASP A 144 -47.23 1.43 28.56
C ASP A 144 -47.01 -0.05 28.94
N VAL A 145 -47.26 -0.99 28.01
CA VAL A 145 -46.97 -2.41 28.21
C VAL A 145 -45.53 -2.73 27.75
N PRO A 146 -44.69 -3.36 28.59
CA PRO A 146 -43.33 -3.75 28.20
C PRO A 146 -43.30 -4.66 26.97
N GLN A 147 -42.49 -4.30 25.98
CA GLN A 147 -42.22 -5.12 24.80
C GLN A 147 -40.96 -5.97 25.01
N GLY A 148 -41.15 -7.19 25.48
CA GLY A 148 -40.06 -8.13 25.77
C GLY A 148 -39.29 -7.77 27.04
N GLU A 149 -38.21 -8.51 27.30
CA GLU A 149 -37.33 -8.30 28.46
C GLU A 149 -36.37 -7.12 28.24
N PRO A 150 -35.89 -6.46 29.31
CA PRO A 150 -34.88 -5.42 29.21
C PRO A 150 -33.63 -5.93 28.49
N MET A 151 -33.13 -5.16 27.52
CA MET A 151 -31.93 -5.49 26.77
C MET A 151 -30.72 -4.81 27.41
N SER A 152 -29.68 -5.57 27.76
CA SER A 152 -28.43 -5.03 28.29
C SER A 152 -27.61 -4.32 27.21
N ASP A 153 -26.77 -3.38 27.61
CA ASP A 153 -25.81 -2.72 26.73
C ASP A 153 -24.89 -3.72 26.00
N LEU A 154 -24.48 -4.81 26.64
CA LEU A 154 -23.63 -5.84 26.03
C LEU A 154 -24.34 -6.67 24.94
N LEU A 155 -25.65 -6.89 25.08
CA LEU A 155 -26.48 -7.50 24.04
C LEU A 155 -26.67 -6.54 22.87
N ILE A 156 -27.02 -5.28 23.16
CA ILE A 156 -27.28 -4.24 22.17
C ILE A 156 -26.01 -3.93 21.35
N GLY A 157 -24.86 -3.82 22.02
CA GLY A 157 -23.58 -3.54 21.36
C GLY A 157 -23.05 -4.71 20.52
N GLU A 158 -23.32 -5.96 20.93
CA GLU A 158 -23.03 -7.11 20.07
C GLU A 158 -24.00 -7.14 18.87
N ALA A 159 -25.27 -6.82 19.07
CA ALA A 159 -26.23 -6.73 17.98
C ALA A 159 -25.75 -5.74 16.91
N TRP A 160 -25.30 -4.54 17.29
CA TRP A 160 -24.72 -3.57 16.35
C TRP A 160 -23.67 -4.17 15.41
N LEU A 161 -22.68 -4.91 15.96
CA LEU A 161 -21.67 -5.56 15.13
C LEU A 161 -22.30 -6.52 14.12
N TYR A 162 -23.26 -7.33 14.55
CA TYR A 162 -23.80 -8.38 13.70
C TYR A 162 -24.90 -7.91 12.75
N SER A 163 -25.78 -6.99 13.15
CA SER A 163 -26.89 -6.53 12.31
C SER A 163 -26.48 -5.40 11.38
N ASP A 164 -25.54 -4.54 11.79
CA ASP A 164 -25.24 -3.33 11.04
C ASP A 164 -23.91 -3.43 10.27
N LEU A 165 -22.95 -4.25 10.73
CA LEU A 165 -21.63 -4.37 10.09
C LEU A 165 -21.35 -5.71 9.37
N VAL A 166 -22.00 -6.81 9.75
CA VAL A 166 -21.55 -8.16 9.35
C VAL A 166 -22.62 -8.99 8.65
N HIS A 167 -23.84 -9.05 9.20
CA HIS A 167 -24.95 -9.84 8.67
C HIS A 167 -26.15 -8.94 8.42
N THR A 168 -26.87 -9.22 7.33
CA THR A 168 -28.13 -8.52 7.03
C THR A 168 -29.35 -9.22 7.63
N ASP A 169 -29.17 -10.40 8.25
CA ASP A 169 -30.22 -11.26 8.80
C ASP A 169 -29.92 -11.73 10.25
N PRO A 170 -29.89 -10.81 11.24
CA PRO A 170 -29.62 -11.17 12.63
C PRO A 170 -30.66 -12.17 13.17
N GLN A 171 -30.19 -13.12 13.99
CA GLN A 171 -31.01 -14.20 14.55
C GLN A 171 -31.07 -14.13 16.09
N GLY A 172 -32.16 -14.65 16.66
CA GLY A 172 -32.36 -14.73 18.11
C GLY A 172 -32.46 -13.35 18.78
N ARG A 173 -31.97 -13.22 20.02
CA ARG A 173 -32.05 -11.96 20.79
C ARG A 173 -31.32 -10.77 20.15
N LYS A 174 -30.39 -11.02 19.23
CA LYS A 174 -29.76 -9.96 18.43
C LYS A 174 -30.74 -9.30 17.45
N ALA A 175 -31.73 -10.07 16.98
CA ALA A 175 -32.80 -9.55 16.13
C ALA A 175 -33.75 -8.65 16.93
N GLU A 176 -34.00 -8.93 18.21
CA GLU A 176 -34.83 -8.05 19.06
C GLU A 176 -34.23 -6.64 19.15
N ALA A 177 -32.90 -6.54 19.26
CA ALA A 177 -32.18 -5.26 19.31
C ALA A 177 -32.24 -4.45 18.01
N THR A 178 -32.69 -5.03 16.88
CA THR A 178 -32.89 -4.26 15.64
C THR A 178 -34.09 -3.31 15.72
N ALA A 179 -35.01 -3.53 16.67
CA ALA A 179 -36.11 -2.62 16.95
C ALA A 179 -35.62 -1.29 17.58
N LEU A 180 -34.44 -1.27 18.19
CA LEU A 180 -33.81 -0.04 18.67
C LEU A 180 -33.32 0.84 17.52
N SER A 181 -32.99 2.10 17.80
CA SER A 181 -32.38 2.95 16.78
C SER A 181 -30.94 2.51 16.49
N TYR A 182 -30.45 2.81 15.27
CA TYR A 182 -29.03 2.62 14.93
C TYR A 182 -28.11 3.29 15.95
N ARG A 183 -28.46 4.50 16.40
CA ARG A 183 -27.69 5.26 17.40
C ARG A 183 -27.54 4.49 18.70
N ASP A 184 -28.62 3.89 19.21
CA ASP A 184 -28.58 3.19 20.51
C ASP A 184 -27.74 1.91 20.40
N ARG A 185 -27.84 1.22 19.26
CA ARG A 185 -26.98 0.09 18.90
C ARG A 185 -25.51 0.48 18.83
N TYR A 186 -25.19 1.52 18.05
CA TYR A 186 -23.83 2.03 17.91
C TYR A 186 -23.25 2.46 19.25
N TYR A 187 -23.99 3.25 20.04
CA TYR A 187 -23.56 3.73 21.35
C TYR A 187 -23.20 2.58 22.30
N ALA A 188 -24.03 1.53 22.36
CA ALA A 188 -23.73 0.34 23.15
C ALA A 188 -22.47 -0.39 22.63
N GLY A 189 -22.31 -0.47 21.30
CA GLY A 189 -21.12 -1.02 20.64
C GLY A 189 -19.84 -0.29 21.04
N THR A 190 -19.90 1.03 21.27
CA THR A 190 -18.72 1.82 21.65
C THR A 190 -18.06 1.32 22.93
N SER A 191 -18.83 1.04 23.96
CA SER A 191 -18.33 0.49 25.23
C SER A 191 -17.73 -0.90 25.05
N PHE A 192 -18.48 -1.78 24.39
CA PHE A 192 -18.09 -3.17 24.19
C PHE A 192 -16.74 -3.31 23.49
N PHE A 193 -16.56 -2.67 22.32
CA PHE A 193 -15.34 -2.82 21.54
C PHE A 193 -14.17 -2.02 22.12
N SER A 194 -14.44 -0.97 22.89
CA SER A 194 -13.42 -0.27 23.66
C SER A 194 -12.83 -1.16 24.74
N GLN A 195 -13.67 -1.79 25.56
CA GLN A 195 -13.24 -2.76 26.57
C GLN A 195 -12.49 -3.94 25.96
N LEU A 196 -13.02 -4.52 24.86
CA LEU A 196 -12.39 -5.63 24.17
C LEU A 196 -10.98 -5.27 23.65
N SER A 197 -10.81 -4.07 23.10
CA SER A 197 -9.50 -3.63 22.61
C SER A 197 -8.45 -3.56 23.73
N ILE A 198 -8.85 -3.12 24.92
CA ILE A 198 -7.99 -3.05 26.12
C ILE A 198 -7.59 -4.46 26.57
N ILE A 199 -8.55 -5.40 26.62
CA ILE A 199 -8.25 -6.80 26.94
C ILE A 199 -7.22 -7.38 25.97
N ILE A 200 -7.38 -7.13 24.67
CA ILE A 200 -6.46 -7.64 23.64
C ILE A 200 -5.06 -7.05 23.81
N VAL A 201 -4.94 -5.74 24.04
CA VAL A 201 -3.65 -5.07 24.24
C VAL A 201 -2.97 -5.51 25.53
N ASN A 202 -3.73 -5.63 26.63
CA ASN A 202 -3.19 -6.14 27.90
C ASN A 202 -2.67 -7.58 27.75
N MET A 203 -3.42 -8.43 27.03
CA MET A 203 -2.98 -9.78 26.73
C MET A 203 -1.75 -9.83 25.82
N LEU A 204 -1.64 -8.93 24.84
CA LEU A 204 -0.42 -8.81 24.02
C LEU A 204 0.79 -8.47 24.90
N ASN A 205 0.67 -7.47 25.77
CA ASN A 205 1.74 -7.06 26.68
C ASN A 205 2.14 -8.20 27.63
N LEU A 206 1.14 -8.88 28.19
CA LEU A 206 1.36 -10.04 29.07
C LEU A 206 2.07 -11.18 28.34
N ILE A 207 1.59 -11.59 27.15
CA ILE A 207 2.20 -12.66 26.36
C ILE A 207 3.62 -12.28 25.94
N THR A 208 3.87 -11.02 25.62
CA THR A 208 5.22 -10.52 25.31
C THR A 208 6.17 -10.73 26.51
N ALA A 209 5.74 -10.31 27.70
CA ALA A 209 6.51 -10.48 28.93
C ALA A 209 6.72 -11.96 29.26
N LEU A 210 5.66 -12.78 29.19
CA LEU A 210 5.75 -14.22 29.47
C LEU A 210 6.63 -14.96 28.45
N ASN A 211 6.59 -14.59 27.17
CA ASN A 211 7.46 -15.19 26.17
C ASN A 211 8.93 -14.86 26.43
N ARG A 212 9.23 -13.63 26.87
CA ARG A 212 10.59 -13.24 27.28
C ARG A 212 11.04 -14.00 28.53
N ASP A 213 10.18 -14.09 29.54
CA ASP A 213 10.56 -14.60 30.85
C ASP A 213 10.57 -16.15 30.90
N PHE A 214 9.71 -16.81 30.12
CA PHE A 214 9.53 -18.27 30.13
C PHE A 214 9.85 -18.96 28.80
N GLY A 215 10.13 -18.22 27.72
CA GLY A 215 10.45 -18.81 26.42
C GLY A 215 9.30 -19.68 25.89
N PHE A 216 8.14 -19.08 25.62
CA PHE A 216 6.99 -19.82 25.06
C PHE A 216 7.27 -20.41 23.67
N GLY A 217 8.35 -20.00 23.01
CA GLY A 217 8.73 -20.50 21.70
C GLY A 217 7.80 -19.98 20.60
N ILE A 218 7.25 -18.78 20.80
CA ILE A 218 6.49 -18.07 19.75
C ILE A 218 7.47 -17.67 18.66
N ASP A 219 7.14 -18.01 17.41
CA ASP A 219 7.92 -17.65 16.22
C ASP A 219 8.33 -16.16 16.26
N PRO A 220 9.65 -15.84 16.24
CA PRO A 220 10.14 -14.47 16.28
C PRO A 220 9.51 -13.57 15.22
N LYS A 221 9.19 -14.12 14.03
CA LYS A 221 8.56 -13.38 12.94
C LYS A 221 7.21 -12.76 13.33
N ALA A 222 6.49 -13.31 14.31
CA ALA A 222 5.23 -12.73 14.78
C ALA A 222 5.39 -11.32 15.35
N TRP A 223 6.57 -11.01 15.90
CA TRP A 223 6.90 -9.70 16.49
C TRP A 223 7.41 -8.69 15.46
N GLU A 224 7.87 -9.18 14.31
CA GLU A 224 8.45 -8.36 13.23
C GLU A 224 7.48 -8.18 12.06
N GLU A 225 6.52 -9.09 11.88
CA GLU A 225 5.56 -9.04 10.76
C GLU A 225 4.91 -7.66 10.67
N GLN A 226 4.84 -7.13 9.46
CA GLN A 226 4.22 -5.86 9.20
C GLN A 226 2.71 -5.95 9.44
N VAL A 227 2.19 -5.05 10.28
CA VAL A 227 0.78 -5.04 10.71
C VAL A 227 0.01 -3.81 10.25
N VAL A 228 0.71 -2.80 9.73
CA VAL A 228 0.16 -1.57 9.16
C VAL A 228 0.99 -1.22 7.91
N ALA A 229 0.33 -0.70 6.87
CA ALA A 229 1.03 -0.13 5.72
C ALA A 229 1.76 1.15 6.16
N ALA A 230 3.06 1.22 5.91
CA ALA A 230 3.88 2.42 6.07
C ALA A 230 3.86 3.23 4.77
N ASP A 231 4.21 4.51 4.85
CA ASP A 231 4.33 5.38 3.66
C ASP A 231 5.37 4.82 2.69
N GLU A 232 6.43 4.20 3.20
CA GLU A 232 7.47 3.53 2.40
C GLU A 232 6.91 2.39 1.54
N ASP A 233 5.80 1.75 1.93
CA ASP A 233 5.14 0.71 1.12
C ASP A 233 4.41 1.28 -0.11
N SER A 234 4.19 2.60 -0.15
CA SER A 234 3.61 3.28 -1.32
C SER A 234 4.60 3.46 -2.46
N GLU A 235 5.90 3.23 -2.20
CA GLU A 235 6.96 3.34 -3.19
C GLU A 235 7.60 1.98 -3.44
N ARG A 236 7.83 1.65 -4.72
CA ARG A 236 8.57 0.45 -5.10
C ARG A 236 9.45 0.75 -6.30
N VAL A 237 10.72 0.40 -6.18
CA VAL A 237 11.64 0.40 -7.32
C VAL A 237 11.31 -0.81 -8.19
N ALA A 238 10.80 -0.54 -9.39
CA ALA A 238 10.67 -1.56 -10.43
C ALA A 238 11.93 -1.54 -11.30
N GLU A 239 12.63 -2.66 -11.40
CA GLU A 239 13.81 -2.77 -12.26
C GLU A 239 13.44 -2.65 -13.74
N ASN A 240 12.36 -3.33 -14.17
CA ASN A 240 11.85 -3.29 -15.53
C ASN A 240 10.32 -3.22 -15.52
N MET A 241 9.76 -2.40 -16.40
CA MET A 241 8.33 -2.28 -16.63
C MET A 241 8.02 -2.46 -18.11
N TYR A 242 6.97 -3.20 -18.42
CA TYR A 242 6.52 -3.41 -19.80
C TYR A 242 5.03 -3.10 -19.90
N MET A 243 4.66 -2.34 -20.94
CA MET A 243 3.26 -2.14 -21.32
C MET A 243 2.88 -3.06 -22.47
N LEU A 244 1.71 -3.67 -22.37
CA LEU A 244 1.11 -4.53 -23.39
C LEU A 244 -0.28 -3.98 -23.76
N PRO A 245 -0.76 -4.23 -24.99
CA PRO A 245 -2.12 -3.90 -25.36
C PRO A 245 -3.14 -4.49 -24.38
N GLN A 246 -4.19 -3.73 -24.08
CA GLN A 246 -5.25 -4.19 -23.19
C GLN A 246 -5.86 -5.51 -23.70
N GLY A 247 -6.05 -6.47 -22.79
CA GLY A 247 -6.58 -7.80 -23.12
C GLY A 247 -5.54 -8.82 -23.59
N THR A 248 -4.26 -8.44 -23.70
CA THR A 248 -3.17 -9.40 -24.00
C THR A 248 -3.02 -10.41 -22.85
N GLN A 249 -3.11 -11.70 -23.17
CA GLN A 249 -2.79 -12.77 -22.21
C GLN A 249 -1.29 -13.04 -22.21
N ILE A 250 -0.68 -13.08 -21.02
CA ILE A 250 0.74 -13.42 -20.85
C ILE A 250 0.81 -14.93 -20.61
N PRO A 251 1.40 -15.73 -21.53
CA PRO A 251 1.55 -17.16 -21.32
C PRO A 251 2.48 -17.45 -20.15
N ASP A 252 2.24 -18.56 -19.46
CA ASP A 252 3.09 -19.01 -18.35
C ASP A 252 4.55 -19.19 -18.80
N GLY A 253 5.48 -18.63 -18.01
CA GLY A 253 6.92 -18.73 -18.26
C GLY A 253 7.47 -17.79 -19.35
N VAL A 254 6.62 -17.02 -20.05
CA VAL A 254 7.08 -16.03 -21.03
C VAL A 254 7.33 -14.70 -20.33
N ARG A 255 8.52 -14.11 -20.54
CA ARG A 255 8.83 -12.79 -19.98
C ARG A 255 8.15 -11.71 -20.82
N PRO A 256 7.61 -10.63 -20.21
CA PRO A 256 6.95 -9.56 -20.96
C PRO A 256 7.81 -8.96 -22.08
N LYS A 257 9.13 -8.81 -21.88
CA LYS A 257 10.05 -8.30 -22.92
C LYS A 257 10.14 -9.16 -24.19
N ASP A 258 9.81 -10.45 -24.09
CA ASP A 258 9.85 -11.40 -25.19
C ASP A 258 8.47 -11.48 -25.90
N MET A 259 7.46 -10.76 -25.40
CA MET A 259 6.11 -10.73 -25.97
C MET A 259 6.04 -9.78 -27.17
N PRO A 260 5.24 -10.11 -28.21
CA PRO A 260 5.00 -9.21 -29.32
C PRO A 260 4.27 -7.95 -28.83
N ASN A 261 4.67 -6.78 -29.35
CA ASN A 261 4.14 -5.46 -29.00
C ASN A 261 4.34 -5.05 -27.53
N ALA A 262 5.20 -5.74 -26.78
CA ALA A 262 5.65 -5.23 -25.49
C ALA A 262 6.47 -3.96 -25.69
N VAL A 263 6.10 -2.90 -24.98
CA VAL A 263 6.87 -1.66 -24.90
C VAL A 263 7.63 -1.69 -23.59
N ASP A 264 8.95 -1.55 -23.64
CA ASP A 264 9.77 -1.33 -22.45
C ASP A 264 9.55 0.09 -21.95
N VAL A 265 8.90 0.24 -20.80
CA VAL A 265 8.55 1.56 -20.25
C VAL A 265 9.48 1.99 -19.13
N SER A 266 10.50 1.17 -18.86
CA SER A 266 11.68 1.61 -18.14
C SER A 266 12.62 2.40 -19.06
N SER A 267 12.50 2.24 -20.38
CA SER A 267 13.17 3.08 -21.37
C SER A 267 12.39 4.37 -21.63
N MET A 268 13.03 5.54 -21.43
CA MET A 268 12.42 6.84 -21.75
C MET A 268 12.15 6.97 -23.24
N THR A 269 13.09 6.51 -24.07
CA THR A 269 12.99 6.53 -25.53
C THR A 269 11.83 5.68 -26.02
N GLU A 270 11.72 4.42 -25.58
CA GLU A 270 10.64 3.53 -25.99
C GLU A 270 9.29 3.99 -25.43
N THR A 271 9.26 4.50 -24.19
CA THR A 271 8.04 5.06 -23.59
C THR A 271 7.51 6.24 -24.39
N ALA A 272 8.34 7.24 -24.67
CA ALA A 272 7.89 8.40 -25.43
C ALA A 272 7.62 8.03 -26.88
N TRP A 273 8.32 7.04 -27.44
CA TRP A 273 7.93 6.46 -28.71
C TRP A 273 6.51 5.90 -28.64
N ALA A 274 6.16 5.05 -27.69
CA ALA A 274 4.83 4.48 -27.61
C ALA A 274 3.74 5.53 -27.32
N LEU A 275 3.99 6.44 -26.38
CA LEU A 275 2.97 7.33 -25.81
C LEU A 275 2.92 8.74 -26.42
N ASN A 276 4.03 9.25 -26.94
CA ASN A 276 4.17 10.64 -27.40
C ASN A 276 4.64 10.71 -28.87
N PRO A 277 3.77 10.44 -29.86
CA PRO A 277 4.14 10.43 -31.27
C PRO A 277 4.82 11.72 -31.77
N GLN A 278 4.51 12.85 -31.14
CA GLN A 278 5.05 14.17 -31.49
C GLN A 278 6.53 14.35 -31.10
N GLN A 279 7.08 13.48 -30.26
CA GLN A 279 8.49 13.52 -29.83
C GLN A 279 9.34 12.46 -30.52
N ARG A 280 8.76 11.66 -31.42
CA ARG A 280 9.49 10.57 -32.10
C ARG A 280 10.56 11.12 -33.04
N ALA A 281 11.72 10.48 -33.03
CA ALA A 281 12.75 10.62 -34.05
C ALA A 281 13.29 9.24 -34.41
N THR A 282 13.47 8.95 -35.69
CA THR A 282 14.26 7.79 -36.11
C THR A 282 15.69 8.22 -36.33
N ILE A 283 16.63 7.59 -35.64
CA ILE A 283 18.05 7.92 -35.74
C ILE A 283 18.71 6.90 -36.66
N ILE A 284 19.33 7.38 -37.72
CA ILE A 284 19.99 6.56 -38.72
C ILE A 284 21.48 6.90 -38.68
N LEU A 285 22.33 5.91 -38.46
CA LEU A 285 23.77 6.07 -38.51
C LEU A 285 24.29 5.49 -39.83
N CYS A 286 25.07 6.26 -40.58
CA CYS A 286 25.58 5.88 -41.89
C CYS A 286 27.07 6.22 -42.04
N LYS A 287 27.72 5.60 -43.02
CA LYS A 287 29.02 6.02 -43.55
C LYS A 287 28.89 7.18 -44.53
N ALA A 288 30.02 7.78 -44.91
CA ALA A 288 30.11 8.93 -45.81
C ALA A 288 29.58 8.62 -47.22
N ASP A 289 29.66 7.37 -47.65
CA ASP A 289 29.11 6.87 -48.92
C ASP A 289 27.59 6.59 -48.86
N GLY A 290 26.96 6.83 -47.71
CA GLY A 290 25.54 6.58 -47.46
C GLY A 290 25.20 5.16 -47.00
N GLN A 291 26.19 4.27 -46.83
CA GLN A 291 25.96 2.92 -46.32
C GLN A 291 25.40 2.97 -44.88
N LEU A 292 24.26 2.31 -44.64
CA LEU A 292 23.65 2.19 -43.31
C LEU A 292 24.58 1.39 -42.37
N VAL A 293 24.85 1.95 -41.20
CA VAL A 293 25.55 1.29 -40.09
C VAL A 293 24.55 0.68 -39.11
N ASP A 294 23.58 1.46 -38.62
CA ASP A 294 22.52 0.99 -37.74
C ASP A 294 21.35 2.01 -37.68
N ARG A 295 20.23 1.60 -37.08
CA ARG A 295 19.05 2.44 -36.84
C ARG A 295 18.57 2.28 -35.40
N PHE A 296 18.23 3.40 -34.77
CA PHE A 296 17.73 3.44 -33.39
C PHE A 296 16.45 4.27 -33.29
N HIS A 297 15.61 3.91 -32.33
CA HIS A 297 14.61 4.84 -31.82
C HIS A 297 15.31 5.98 -31.09
N GLY A 298 14.84 7.19 -31.31
CA GLY A 298 15.25 8.36 -30.56
C GLY A 298 14.08 9.28 -30.28
N ILE A 299 14.23 10.18 -29.33
CA ILE A 299 13.22 11.19 -29.04
C ILE A 299 13.86 12.56 -29.19
N TYR A 300 13.04 13.54 -29.56
CA TYR A 300 13.50 14.91 -29.71
C TYR A 300 12.70 15.87 -28.82
N SER A 301 13.37 16.92 -28.36
CA SER A 301 12.75 18.05 -27.69
C SER A 301 13.35 19.36 -28.21
N TRP A 302 12.60 20.44 -28.04
CA TRP A 302 13.00 21.80 -28.36
C TRP A 302 12.84 22.66 -27.10
N ASN A 303 13.92 23.27 -26.65
CA ASN A 303 13.92 24.27 -25.58
C ASN A 303 14.59 25.54 -26.12
N ASP A 304 13.82 26.63 -26.23
CA ASP A 304 14.26 27.92 -26.78
C ASP A 304 15.03 27.77 -28.11
N ASP A 305 16.36 27.91 -28.07
CA ASP A 305 17.26 27.85 -29.22
C ASP A 305 18.01 26.52 -29.37
N LYS A 306 17.63 25.49 -28.59
CA LYS A 306 18.32 24.22 -28.49
C LYS A 306 17.41 23.04 -28.78
N MET A 307 17.75 22.28 -29.82
CA MET A 307 17.14 20.98 -30.09
C MET A 307 17.97 19.88 -29.46
N THR A 308 17.31 18.96 -28.76
CA THR A 308 17.96 17.79 -28.15
C THR A 308 17.42 16.52 -28.77
N LEU A 309 18.32 15.60 -29.13
CA LEU A 309 18.02 14.25 -29.58
C LEU A 309 18.58 13.27 -28.54
N LEU A 310 17.71 12.48 -27.92
CA LEU A 310 18.10 11.34 -27.10
C LEU A 310 17.96 10.07 -27.95
N VAL A 311 18.99 9.23 -27.98
CA VAL A 311 19.06 8.03 -28.81
C VAL A 311 19.21 6.82 -27.90
N GLY A 312 18.21 5.94 -27.93
CA GLY A 312 18.17 4.70 -27.16
C GLY A 312 18.59 4.87 -25.70
N ASP A 313 18.18 5.95 -25.04
CA ASP A 313 18.51 6.32 -23.64
C ASP A 313 20.00 6.38 -23.29
N THR A 314 20.87 6.56 -24.28
CA THR A 314 22.32 6.39 -24.04
C THR A 314 23.18 7.46 -24.68
N PHE A 315 22.69 8.08 -25.74
CA PHE A 315 23.42 9.12 -26.45
C PHE A 315 22.53 10.35 -26.62
N ILE A 316 23.01 11.49 -26.14
CA ILE A 316 22.37 12.78 -26.33
C ILE A 316 23.17 13.57 -27.37
N CYS A 317 22.48 14.06 -28.39
CA CYS A 317 22.99 15.04 -29.34
C CYS A 317 22.17 16.32 -29.23
N GLU A 318 22.83 17.39 -28.86
CA GLU A 318 22.24 18.71 -28.72
C GLU A 318 22.69 19.62 -29.86
N LEU A 319 21.78 20.46 -30.33
CA LEU A 319 21.95 21.36 -31.46
C LEU A 319 21.46 22.74 -31.03
N GLY A 320 22.39 23.62 -30.66
CA GLY A 320 22.11 24.99 -30.23
C GLY A 320 22.30 25.97 -31.39
N ILE A 321 21.40 26.92 -31.57
CA ILE A 321 21.59 28.03 -32.51
C ILE A 321 22.48 29.07 -31.82
N GLY A 322 23.70 29.26 -32.32
CA GLY A 322 24.61 30.29 -31.82
C GLY A 322 24.07 31.70 -32.04
N GLN A 323 24.35 32.63 -31.12
CA GLN A 323 24.11 34.06 -31.35
C GLN A 323 24.91 34.52 -32.58
N GLN A 324 24.26 35.36 -33.40
CA GLN A 324 24.76 35.94 -34.65
C GLN A 324 26.22 36.45 -34.56
N ALA A 325 27.20 35.59 -34.85
CA ALA A 325 28.46 36.06 -35.41
C ALA A 325 28.22 36.41 -36.89
N ALA A 326 28.92 37.41 -37.39
CA ALA A 326 28.76 38.01 -38.73
C ALA A 326 28.98 37.01 -39.87
N LEU A 327 28.02 36.12 -40.08
CA LEU A 327 27.96 35.19 -41.19
C LEU A 327 27.21 35.82 -42.36
N PRO A 328 27.52 35.45 -43.61
CA PRO A 328 26.77 35.89 -44.78
C PRO A 328 25.28 35.59 -44.62
N ALA A 329 24.42 36.43 -45.21
CA ALA A 329 22.97 36.27 -45.12
C ALA A 329 22.54 34.83 -45.49
N GLY A 330 21.93 34.13 -44.52
CA GLY A 330 21.43 32.76 -44.69
C GLY A 330 22.10 31.69 -43.83
N PHE A 331 23.25 31.98 -43.19
CA PHE A 331 23.97 31.02 -42.36
C PHE A 331 23.75 31.28 -40.87
N LYS A 332 23.50 30.20 -40.10
CA LYS A 332 23.50 30.21 -38.64
C LYS A 332 24.55 29.21 -38.16
N GLU A 333 25.37 29.62 -37.20
CA GLU A 333 26.27 28.70 -36.51
C GLU A 333 25.43 27.78 -35.61
N ILE A 334 25.66 26.47 -35.70
CA ILE A 334 24.95 25.49 -34.89
C ILE A 334 26.00 24.75 -34.05
N GLU A 335 25.93 24.96 -32.75
CA GLU A 335 26.76 24.24 -31.80
C GLU A 335 26.20 22.83 -31.61
N VAL A 336 27.06 21.82 -31.83
CA VAL A 336 26.70 20.42 -31.62
C VAL A 336 27.38 19.92 -30.35
N THR A 337 26.60 19.58 -29.33
CA THR A 337 27.13 18.93 -28.12
C THR A 337 26.72 17.48 -28.08
N ARG A 338 27.63 16.58 -27.69
CA ARG A 338 27.37 15.15 -27.57
C ARG A 338 27.72 14.66 -26.19
N ARG A 339 26.82 13.89 -25.57
CA ARG A 339 27.05 13.36 -24.22
C ARG A 339 26.49 11.97 -24.09
N VAL A 340 27.16 11.16 -23.28
CA VAL A 340 26.64 9.85 -22.87
C VAL A 340 25.60 10.09 -21.78
N PHE A 341 24.39 9.57 -22.01
CA PHE A 341 23.36 9.47 -21.00
C PHE A 341 23.46 8.09 -20.34
N LYS A 342 23.35 8.02 -19.02
CA LYS A 342 23.54 6.76 -18.28
C LYS A 342 22.29 5.89 -18.45
N GLY A 343 22.24 5.12 -19.54
CA GLY A 343 21.19 4.16 -19.86
C GLY A 343 21.61 2.70 -19.65
N ASP A 344 20.85 1.77 -20.21
CA ASP A 344 21.17 0.34 -20.21
C ASP A 344 22.59 0.08 -20.78
N PRO A 345 23.48 -0.63 -20.08
CA PRO A 345 24.83 -0.91 -20.56
C PRO A 345 24.88 -1.62 -21.93
N THR A 346 23.89 -2.48 -22.21
CA THR A 346 23.83 -3.23 -23.46
C THR A 346 23.51 -2.30 -24.63
N MET A 347 22.45 -1.49 -24.49
CA MET A 347 22.10 -0.45 -25.46
C MET A 347 23.24 0.57 -25.62
N THR A 348 23.89 0.96 -24.53
CA THR A 348 25.01 1.91 -24.53
C THR A 348 26.14 1.41 -25.43
N THR A 349 26.54 0.16 -25.22
CA THR A 349 27.60 -0.49 -26.02
C THR A 349 27.21 -0.55 -27.49
N LYS A 350 25.96 -0.96 -27.78
CA LYS A 350 25.45 -1.07 -29.15
C LYS A 350 25.44 0.27 -29.88
N VAL A 351 24.89 1.32 -29.27
CA VAL A 351 24.84 2.66 -29.85
C VAL A 351 26.26 3.19 -30.07
N TRP A 352 27.16 3.01 -29.10
CA TRP A 352 28.53 3.51 -29.20
C TRP A 352 29.37 2.81 -30.28
N ASP A 353 29.24 1.49 -30.40
CA ASP A 353 29.88 0.72 -31.46
C ASP A 353 29.35 1.10 -32.86
N ALA A 354 28.08 1.49 -32.95
CA ALA A 354 27.52 2.03 -34.19
C ALA A 354 28.03 3.45 -34.48
N VAL A 355 28.08 4.33 -33.48
CA VAL A 355 28.62 5.71 -33.61
C VAL A 355 30.08 5.71 -34.06
N LYS A 356 30.95 4.87 -33.50
CA LYS A 356 32.36 4.75 -33.90
C LYS A 356 32.56 4.37 -35.37
N ARG A 357 31.64 3.57 -35.91
CA ARG A 357 31.70 3.09 -37.30
C ARG A 357 31.00 4.02 -38.29
N ALA A 358 30.21 4.97 -37.79
CA ALA A 358 29.46 5.91 -38.60
C ALA A 358 30.30 7.16 -38.89
N ASP A 359 30.10 7.70 -40.09
CA ASP A 359 30.59 9.03 -40.45
C ASP A 359 29.50 10.08 -40.20
N LEU A 360 28.23 9.68 -40.27
CA LEU A 360 27.08 10.57 -40.12
C LEU A 360 25.88 9.99 -39.37
N MET A 361 25.20 10.86 -38.62
CA MET A 361 23.89 10.61 -38.00
C MET A 361 22.82 11.40 -38.74
N ILE A 362 21.65 10.80 -38.96
CA ILE A 362 20.47 11.45 -39.51
C ILE A 362 19.31 11.22 -38.54
N GLY A 363 18.84 12.29 -37.91
CA GLY A 363 17.58 12.32 -37.18
C GLY A 363 16.42 12.59 -38.14
N VAL A 364 15.54 11.62 -38.31
CA VAL A 364 14.32 11.71 -39.12
C VAL A 364 13.15 11.98 -38.19
N ILE A 365 12.59 13.19 -38.27
CA ILE A 365 11.55 13.67 -37.37
C ILE A 365 10.23 13.81 -38.16
N PRO A 366 9.22 12.95 -37.91
CA PRO A 366 7.90 13.11 -38.50
C PRO A 366 7.24 14.39 -37.97
N ARG A 367 6.70 15.21 -38.89
CA ARG A 367 5.90 16.40 -38.57
C ARG A 367 4.51 16.26 -39.19
N LYS A 368 3.56 17.09 -38.73
CA LYS A 368 2.20 17.13 -39.31
C LYS A 368 2.22 17.36 -40.82
N GLU A 369 3.15 18.18 -41.31
CA GLU A 369 3.32 18.53 -42.72
C GLU A 369 4.70 18.08 -43.23
N GLY A 370 4.94 16.76 -43.25
CA GLY A 370 6.14 16.17 -43.85
C GLY A 370 7.16 15.64 -42.84
N THR A 371 8.44 15.70 -43.20
CA THR A 371 9.52 15.10 -42.42
C THR A 371 10.69 16.06 -42.35
N ALA A 372 11.14 16.35 -41.13
CA ALA A 372 12.36 17.11 -40.91
C ALA A 372 13.54 16.14 -40.81
N TYR A 373 14.66 16.52 -41.43
CA TYR A 373 15.91 15.76 -41.38
C TYR A 373 16.97 16.59 -40.69
N VAL A 374 17.64 15.97 -39.72
CA VAL A 374 18.71 16.57 -38.94
C VAL A 374 19.96 15.73 -39.20
N ILE A 375 20.86 16.23 -40.04
CA ILE A 375 22.04 15.48 -40.44
C ILE A 375 23.20 15.97 -39.60
N VAL A 376 23.85 15.13 -38.79
CA VAL A 376 24.96 15.46 -37.88
C VAL A 376 26.10 14.44 -38.04
N PRO A 377 27.22 14.78 -38.67
CA PRO A 377 28.33 13.87 -38.85
C PRO A 377 29.35 13.95 -37.77
N PHE A 378 30.16 12.91 -37.68
CA PHE A 378 31.02 12.66 -36.54
C PHE A 378 32.48 13.09 -36.79
N ARG A 379 32.86 13.48 -38.03
CA ARG A 379 34.28 13.65 -38.42
C ARG A 379 34.77 15.05 -38.88
N GLU A 380 33.97 16.14 -38.93
CA GLU A 380 34.41 17.49 -39.42
C GLU A 380 33.66 18.70 -38.80
N ASN A 381 34.30 19.82 -38.46
CA ASN A 381 33.76 20.94 -37.62
C ASN A 381 33.15 22.19 -38.34
N GLN A 382 32.38 22.11 -39.44
CA GLN A 382 31.76 23.33 -40.06
C GLN A 382 30.33 23.11 -40.59
N VAL A 383 29.47 24.15 -40.47
CA VAL A 383 28.03 24.13 -40.85
C VAL A 383 27.74 24.97 -42.10
N HIS A 384 27.01 24.42 -43.08
CA HIS A 384 26.49 25.14 -44.25
C HIS A 384 24.95 25.09 -44.30
N VAL A 385 24.30 26.20 -44.66
CA VAL A 385 22.85 26.31 -44.85
C VAL A 385 22.54 26.73 -46.29
N GLU A 386 21.73 25.95 -47.00
CA GLU A 386 21.17 26.36 -48.30
C GLU A 386 19.72 25.84 -48.44
N ASN A 387 18.78 26.72 -48.82
CA ASN A 387 17.39 26.39 -49.21
C ASN A 387 16.58 25.54 -48.22
N GLY A 388 16.54 25.93 -46.94
CA GLY A 388 15.64 25.30 -45.95
C GLY A 388 15.98 23.85 -45.60
N ARG A 389 17.18 23.38 -45.96
CA ARG A 389 17.77 22.10 -45.55
C ARG A 389 18.90 22.37 -44.55
N MET A 390 18.86 21.66 -43.41
CA MET A 390 19.90 21.73 -42.39
C MET A 390 20.90 20.59 -42.63
N LEU A 391 22.05 20.92 -43.23
CA LEU A 391 23.18 20.02 -43.43
C LEU A 391 24.24 20.37 -42.39
N VAL A 392 24.38 19.58 -41.32
CA VAL A 392 25.46 19.78 -40.34
C VAL A 392 26.68 18.97 -40.83
N ARG A 393 27.91 19.49 -40.64
CA ARG A 393 29.10 18.66 -40.40
C ARG A 393 29.62 18.82 -38.95
N SER A 394 29.93 17.76 -38.17
CA SER A 394 30.55 17.93 -36.82
C SER A 394 31.77 17.02 -36.52
N ALA A 395 32.62 17.39 -35.56
CA ALA A 395 33.64 16.54 -34.92
C ALA A 395 33.23 16.08 -33.50
N VAL A 396 33.87 15.01 -33.02
CA VAL A 396 33.66 14.34 -31.73
C VAL A 396 34.64 14.89 -30.69
N GLU A 397 34.14 15.28 -29.51
CA GLU A 397 34.96 15.37 -28.29
C GLU A 397 34.75 14.09 -27.49
N GLU A 398 35.86 13.38 -27.22
CA GLU A 398 35.91 12.24 -26.31
C GLU A 398 36.18 12.74 -24.89
N ASP A 399 35.22 12.58 -23.98
CA ASP A 399 35.50 12.60 -22.56
C ASP A 399 36.04 11.21 -22.18
N HIS A 400 37.36 11.11 -21.99
CA HIS A 400 37.97 9.92 -21.42
C HIS A 400 37.56 9.79 -19.94
N PRO A 401 37.16 8.59 -19.48
CA PRO A 401 37.08 8.33 -18.06
C PRO A 401 38.51 8.38 -17.51
N THR A 402 38.82 9.43 -16.76
CA THR A 402 40.04 9.47 -15.96
C THR A 402 39.95 8.39 -14.90
N GLY A 403 40.62 7.28 -15.17
CA GLY A 403 41.05 6.35 -14.14
C GLY A 403 41.98 7.07 -13.18
N GLY A 404 41.50 7.33 -11.97
CA GLY A 404 42.31 7.74 -10.83
C GLY A 404 42.19 6.68 -9.74
N THR A 405 43.23 5.88 -9.58
CA THR A 405 43.49 5.09 -8.37
C THR A 405 44.38 5.90 -7.42
N SER A 406 44.23 5.63 -6.12
CA SER A 406 44.88 6.22 -4.91
C SER A 406 44.20 7.51 -4.42
N MET A 407 43.73 7.62 -3.18
CA MET A 407 44.08 6.95 -1.91
C MET A 407 42.83 6.45 -1.16
#